data_AF-A0ABD5FZZ1-F1
#
_entry.id   AF-A0ABD5FZZ1-F1
#
_cell.length_a   1.000
_cell.length_b   1.000
_cell.length_c   1.000
_cell.angle_alpha   90.00
_cell.angle_beta   90.00
_cell.angle_gamma   90.00
#
_symmetry.space_group_name_H-M   'P 1'
#
loop_
_entity.id
_entity.type
_entity.pdbx_description
1 polymer ?
#
loop_
_entity_poly.entity_id
_entity_poly.type
_entity_poly.pdbx_seq_one_letter_code
_entity_poly.pdbx_strand_id
1 'polypeptide(L)'
;MKAKEITKTIYIANDGKEFLAKEDCKKYEDFIEKVLSRIEYFCIRCNPDLTETGYFQNKIYVAVFSKHGYNRDIAIEWAIRKFKCYLGFGVQGYGFQPHFNVSEISKKEYEGCLKLGYDKEFLSPVPVEGFPENIDYMKEWGFK
;
A
#
# COMPACT_ATOMS: atom_id res chain seq x y z
N MET A 1 -52.72 -10.90 -15.14
CA MET A 1 -51.33 -10.80 -14.63
C MET A 1 -50.73 -12.19 -14.59
N LYS A 2 -49.54 -12.43 -15.17
CA LYS A 2 -48.81 -13.69 -15.04
C LYS A 2 -47.59 -13.45 -14.16
N ALA A 3 -47.50 -14.15 -13.03
CA ALA A 3 -46.32 -14.15 -12.19
C ALA A 3 -45.31 -15.18 -12.72
N LYS A 4 -44.03 -14.81 -12.76
CA LYS A 4 -42.92 -15.73 -13.05
C LYS A 4 -41.93 -15.60 -11.91
N GLU A 5 -41.82 -16.65 -11.10
CA GLU A 5 -40.78 -16.74 -10.07
C GLU A 5 -39.45 -17.14 -10.72
N ILE A 6 -38.37 -16.46 -10.32
CA ILE A 6 -37.01 -16.76 -10.76
C ILE A 6 -36.21 -17.13 -9.53
N THR A 7 -35.78 -18.39 -9.45
CA THR A 7 -34.84 -18.85 -8.43
C THR A 7 -33.43 -18.47 -8.88
N LYS A 8 -32.70 -17.70 -8.06
CA LYS A 8 -31.30 -17.33 -8.32
C LYS A 8 -30.41 -17.93 -7.24
N THR A 9 -29.32 -18.57 -7.66
CA THR A 9 -28.25 -18.99 -6.74
C THR A 9 -27.27 -17.85 -6.58
N ILE A 10 -26.96 -17.51 -5.34
CA ILE A 10 -25.95 -16.51 -4.99
C ILE A 10 -24.78 -17.26 -4.36
N TYR A 11 -23.57 -16.98 -4.83
CA TYR A 11 -22.33 -17.49 -4.28
C TYR A 11 -21.73 -16.41 -3.38
N ILE A 12 -21.40 -16.76 -2.15
CA ILE A 12 -20.87 -15.83 -1.15
C ILE A 12 -19.39 -16.16 -0.92
N ALA A 13 -18.54 -15.16 -1.06
CA ALA A 13 -17.12 -15.21 -0.73
C ALA A 13 -16.91 -15.29 0.79
N ASN A 14 -15.71 -15.69 1.22
CA ASN A 14 -15.29 -15.78 2.61
C ASN A 14 -15.38 -14.44 3.35
N ASP A 15 -15.26 -13.33 2.63
CA ASP A 15 -15.41 -11.97 3.15
C ASP A 15 -16.87 -11.47 3.12
N GLY A 16 -17.82 -12.29 2.66
CA GLY A 16 -19.24 -11.96 2.55
C GLY A 16 -19.67 -11.32 1.24
N LYS A 17 -18.77 -11.11 0.26
CA LYS A 17 -19.14 -10.53 -1.04
C LYS A 17 -19.95 -11.53 -1.88
N GLU A 18 -21.05 -11.07 -2.46
CA GLU A 18 -21.98 -11.91 -3.23
C GLU A 18 -21.70 -11.88 -4.74
N PHE A 19 -21.83 -13.03 -5.39
CA PHE A 19 -21.62 -13.25 -6.81
C PHE A 19 -22.75 -14.08 -7.42
N LEU A 20 -23.07 -13.83 -8.68
CA LEU A 20 -24.09 -14.59 -9.42
C LEU A 20 -23.51 -15.83 -10.13
N ALA A 21 -22.19 -15.92 -10.27
CA ALA A 21 -21.48 -17.02 -10.89
C ALA A 21 -20.42 -17.60 -9.95
N LYS A 22 -20.31 -18.92 -9.92
CA LYS A 22 -19.36 -19.63 -9.04
C LYS A 22 -17.91 -19.34 -9.44
N GLU A 23 -17.67 -19.27 -10.73
CA GLU A 23 -16.34 -19.05 -11.32
C GLU A 23 -15.78 -17.69 -10.92
N ASP A 24 -16.64 -16.66 -10.88
CA ASP A 24 -16.22 -15.30 -10.51
C ASP A 24 -15.97 -15.19 -9.00
N CYS A 25 -16.80 -15.84 -8.18
CA CYS A 25 -16.54 -15.98 -6.74
C CYS A 25 -15.19 -16.68 -6.50
N LYS A 26 -14.90 -17.77 -7.22
CA LYS A 26 -13.64 -18.49 -7.08
C LYS A 26 -12.43 -17.65 -7.53
N LYS A 27 -12.53 -16.93 -8.65
CA LYS A 27 -11.47 -16.01 -9.10
C LYS A 27 -11.20 -14.92 -8.07
N TYR A 28 -12.26 -14.41 -7.44
CA TYR A 28 -12.15 -13.41 -6.40
C TYR A 28 -11.43 -13.95 -5.15
N GLU A 29 -11.81 -15.13 -4.67
CA GLU A 29 -11.12 -15.80 -3.55
C GLU A 29 -9.64 -16.06 -3.86
N ASP A 30 -9.34 -16.61 -5.03
CA ASP A 30 -7.97 -16.81 -5.50
C ASP A 30 -7.19 -15.49 -5.54
N PHE A 31 -7.84 -14.39 -5.93
CA PHE A 31 -7.24 -13.06 -5.94
C PHE A 31 -6.96 -12.55 -4.53
N ILE A 32 -7.91 -12.69 -3.59
CA ILE A 32 -7.68 -12.35 -2.18
C ILE A 32 -6.49 -13.13 -1.64
N GLU A 33 -6.51 -14.46 -1.81
CA GLU A 33 -5.49 -15.35 -1.24
C GLU A 33 -4.12 -15.09 -1.86
N LYS A 34 -4.03 -14.83 -3.17
CA LYS A 34 -2.73 -14.69 -3.87
C LYS A 34 -2.21 -13.27 -3.90
N VAL A 35 -3.09 -12.27 -3.86
CA VAL A 35 -2.73 -10.85 -3.99
C VAL A 35 -2.87 -10.13 -2.66
N LEU A 36 -4.07 -10.07 -2.08
CA LEU A 36 -4.30 -9.27 -0.88
C LEU A 36 -3.52 -9.76 0.34
N SER A 37 -3.35 -11.08 0.50
CA SER A 37 -2.54 -11.66 1.59
C SER A 37 -1.06 -11.26 1.53
N ARG A 38 -0.59 -10.80 0.37
CA ARG A 38 0.80 -10.42 0.10
C ARG A 38 1.00 -8.91 0.05
N ILE A 39 -0.05 -8.16 0.42
CA ILE A 39 0.04 -6.72 0.58
C ILE A 39 0.37 -6.43 2.04
N GLU A 40 1.48 -5.73 2.25
CA GLU A 40 1.85 -5.20 3.55
C GLU A 40 1.78 -3.68 3.53
N TYR A 41 1.63 -3.08 4.70
CA TYR A 41 1.35 -1.66 4.85
C TYR A 41 2.45 -0.99 5.68
N PHE A 42 2.90 0.16 5.21
CA PHE A 42 3.98 0.92 5.83
C PHE A 42 3.60 2.38 5.99
N CYS A 43 4.16 3.01 7.02
CA CYS A 43 4.19 4.45 7.21
C CYS A 43 5.62 4.94 7.01
N ILE A 44 5.79 5.86 6.08
CA ILE A 44 7.05 6.53 5.81
C ILE A 44 6.97 7.91 6.43
N ARG A 45 7.61 8.05 7.59
CA ARG A 45 7.83 9.35 8.24
C ARG A 45 8.96 10.06 7.51
N CYS A 46 8.78 11.31 7.11
CA CYS A 46 9.74 12.04 6.29
C CYS A 46 9.75 13.54 6.61
N ASN A 47 10.61 14.28 5.92
CA ASN A 47 10.83 15.71 6.07
C ASN A 47 11.14 16.08 7.53
N PRO A 48 12.32 15.66 8.04
CA PRO A 48 12.74 16.02 9.38
C PRO A 48 12.87 17.54 9.52
N ASP A 49 12.44 18.08 10.66
CA ASP A 49 12.71 19.46 11.02
C ASP A 49 14.20 19.62 11.33
N LEU A 50 14.94 20.24 10.41
CA LEU A 50 16.37 20.48 10.55
C LEU A 50 16.68 21.79 11.30
N THR A 51 15.68 22.48 11.85
CA THR A 51 15.86 23.76 12.54
C THR A 51 16.02 23.58 14.04
N GLU A 52 15.20 22.70 14.65
CA GLU A 52 15.13 22.58 16.12
C GLU A 52 15.15 21.13 16.62
N THR A 53 14.29 20.26 16.09
CA THR A 53 13.97 18.99 16.77
C THR A 53 14.54 17.74 16.09
N GLY A 54 14.72 17.77 14.77
CA GLY A 54 14.96 16.58 13.97
C GLY A 54 13.72 15.70 13.82
N TYR A 55 12.54 16.11 14.25
CA TYR A 55 11.35 15.27 14.11
C TYR A 55 10.77 15.30 12.70
N PHE A 56 10.33 14.14 12.23
CA PHE A 56 9.64 14.01 10.94
C PHE A 56 8.30 14.75 10.97
N GLN A 57 8.14 15.70 10.07
CA GLN A 57 6.96 16.57 10.00
C GLN A 57 5.87 16.01 9.06
N ASN A 58 6.18 15.00 8.25
CA ASN A 58 5.22 14.41 7.33
C ASN A 58 5.17 12.87 7.41
N LYS A 59 4.05 12.30 6.96
CA LYS A 59 3.80 10.86 6.86
C LYS A 59 3.20 10.53 5.49
N ILE A 60 3.77 9.52 4.85
CA ILE A 60 3.22 8.92 3.63
C ILE A 60 2.86 7.48 3.94
N TYR A 61 1.64 7.09 3.61
CA TYR A 61 1.15 5.73 3.83
C TYR A 61 1.29 4.92 2.55
N VAL A 62 1.95 3.77 2.64
CA VAL A 62 2.30 2.98 1.46
C VAL A 62 1.79 1.56 1.64
N ALA A 63 0.97 1.09 0.71
CA ALA A 63 0.66 -0.32 0.57
C ALA A 63 1.61 -0.92 -0.47
N VAL A 64 2.17 -2.10 -0.19
CA VAL A 64 3.15 -2.72 -1.07
C VAL A 64 2.73 -4.15 -1.34
N PHE A 65 2.57 -4.48 -2.62
CA PHE A 65 2.42 -5.86 -3.08
C PHE A 65 3.79 -6.43 -3.48
N SER A 66 4.17 -7.56 -2.88
CA SER A 66 5.34 -8.34 -3.31
C SER A 66 4.97 -9.80 -3.46
N LYS A 67 5.27 -10.39 -4.62
CA LYS A 67 5.07 -11.82 -4.85
C LYS A 67 5.94 -12.68 -3.93
N HIS A 68 7.09 -12.15 -3.50
CA HIS A 68 8.15 -12.90 -2.83
C HIS A 68 8.50 -12.37 -1.43
N GLY A 69 7.64 -11.53 -0.84
CA GLY A 69 7.82 -11.06 0.55
C GLY A 69 8.86 -9.94 0.73
N TYR A 70 9.27 -9.26 -0.34
CA TYR A 70 10.20 -8.13 -0.27
C TYR A 70 9.51 -6.79 0.02
N ASN A 71 8.34 -6.80 0.66
CA ASN A 71 7.47 -5.64 0.78
C ASN A 71 8.17 -4.46 1.48
N ARG A 72 8.88 -4.74 2.59
CA ARG A 72 9.63 -3.74 3.33
C ARG A 72 10.81 -3.17 2.53
N ASP A 73 11.55 -4.03 1.82
CA ASP A 73 12.68 -3.60 1.00
C ASP A 73 12.22 -2.72 -0.17
N ILE A 74 11.10 -3.07 -0.81
CA ILE A 74 10.47 -2.26 -1.85
C ILE A 74 10.02 -0.91 -1.27
N ALA A 75 9.41 -0.87 -0.08
CA ALA A 75 9.03 0.39 0.57
C ALA A 75 10.24 1.29 0.85
N ILE A 76 11.35 0.70 1.32
CA ILE A 76 12.61 1.42 1.59
C ILE A 76 13.21 1.94 0.28
N GLU A 77 13.33 1.10 -0.75
CA GLU A 77 13.89 1.48 -2.05
C GLU A 77 13.08 2.61 -2.70
N TRP A 78 11.75 2.53 -2.63
CA TRP A 78 10.88 3.61 -3.09
C TRP A 78 11.16 4.92 -2.35
N ALA A 79 11.30 4.85 -1.01
CA ALA A 79 11.61 6.03 -0.20
C ALA A 79 12.97 6.63 -0.58
N ILE A 80 14.01 5.80 -0.77
CA ILE A 80 15.33 6.26 -1.23
C ILE A 80 15.20 6.97 -2.58
N ARG A 81 14.44 6.43 -3.52
CA ARG A 81 14.25 7.04 -4.85
C ARG A 81 13.48 8.36 -4.80
N LYS A 82 12.45 8.44 -3.94
CA LYS A 82 11.63 9.65 -3.75
C LYS A 82 12.43 10.76 -3.06
N PHE A 83 13.16 10.45 -1.99
CA PHE A 83 13.92 11.42 -1.18
C PHE A 83 15.39 11.58 -1.57
N LYS A 84 15.85 10.85 -2.60
CA LYS A 84 17.21 10.83 -3.18
C LYS A 84 18.32 10.28 -2.29
N CYS A 85 18.21 10.38 -0.98
CA CYS A 85 19.17 9.81 -0.05
C CYS A 85 18.50 9.41 1.27
N TYR A 86 19.13 8.47 1.98
CA TYR A 86 18.70 8.07 3.31
C TYR A 86 19.19 9.04 4.40
N LEU A 87 20.47 9.44 4.34
CA LEU A 87 21.08 10.37 5.29
C LEU A 87 21.31 11.75 4.65
N GLY A 88 21.19 12.78 5.47
CA GLY A 88 21.62 14.14 5.16
C GLY A 88 22.12 14.86 6.41
N PHE A 89 22.32 16.17 6.29
CA PHE A 89 22.71 17.00 7.42
C PHE A 89 21.64 16.96 8.52
N GLY A 90 22.10 16.82 9.77
CA GLY A 90 21.23 16.90 10.94
C GLY A 90 20.82 18.34 11.27
N VAL A 91 20.17 18.49 12.42
CA VAL A 91 19.67 19.77 12.92
C VAL A 91 20.78 20.83 12.92
N GLN A 92 20.49 21.98 12.31
CA GLN A 92 21.41 23.12 12.18
C GLN A 92 22.77 22.75 11.52
N GLY A 93 22.81 21.67 10.74
CA GLY A 93 24.03 21.17 10.09
C GLY A 93 24.90 20.29 10.99
N TYR A 94 24.46 19.94 12.19
CA TYR A 94 25.23 19.11 13.12
C TYR A 94 24.94 17.61 12.94
N GLY A 95 25.98 16.84 12.63
CA GLY A 95 25.90 15.39 12.47
C GLY A 95 25.07 14.93 11.28
N PHE A 96 24.72 13.65 11.26
CA PHE A 96 23.87 13.05 10.24
C PHE A 96 22.50 12.70 10.81
N GLN A 97 21.49 12.83 9.96
CA GLN A 97 20.13 12.40 10.29
C GLN A 97 19.45 11.70 9.10
N PRO A 98 18.59 10.69 9.36
CA PRO A 98 17.73 10.12 8.33
C PRO A 98 16.71 11.12 7.77
N HIS A 99 16.54 11.15 6.45
CA HIS A 99 15.49 11.90 5.76
C HIS A 99 14.11 11.25 5.89
N PHE A 100 14.10 9.93 6.12
CA PHE A 100 12.87 9.19 6.34
C PHE A 100 13.08 8.01 7.28
N ASN A 101 11.97 7.48 7.79
CA ASN A 101 11.89 6.23 8.53
C ASN A 101 10.70 5.42 8.03
N VAL A 102 10.92 4.13 7.79
CA VAL A 102 9.88 3.19 7.36
C VAL A 102 9.49 2.30 8.55
N SER A 103 8.21 2.29 8.88
CA SER A 103 7.63 1.41 9.90
C SER A 103 6.43 0.67 9.34
N GLU A 104 6.32 -0.62 9.65
CA GLU A 104 5.13 -1.41 9.35
C GLU A 104 3.93 -0.92 10.16
N ILE A 105 2.74 -0.98 9.57
CA ILE A 105 1.47 -0.58 10.16
C ILE A 105 0.37 -1.56 9.79
N SER A 106 -0.77 -1.48 10.47
CA SER A 106 -1.93 -2.28 10.09
C SER A 106 -2.65 -1.73 8.86
N LYS A 107 -3.38 -2.60 8.15
CA LYS A 107 -4.34 -2.21 7.09
C LYS A 107 -5.32 -1.12 7.58
N LYS A 108 -5.80 -1.25 8.81
CA LYS A 108 -6.74 -0.31 9.43
C LYS A 108 -6.14 1.10 9.54
N GLU A 109 -4.87 1.20 9.91
CA GLU A 109 -4.16 2.49 9.96
C GLU A 109 -3.96 3.08 8.56
N TYR A 110 -3.60 2.25 7.57
CA TYR A 110 -3.50 2.68 6.18
C TYR A 110 -4.83 3.20 5.64
N GLU A 111 -5.93 2.49 5.88
CA GLU A 111 -7.26 2.92 5.43
C GLU A 111 -7.68 4.24 6.11
N GLY A 112 -7.41 4.38 7.40
CA GLY A 112 -7.78 5.53 8.22
C GLY A 112 -7.08 6.85 7.86
N CYS A 113 -5.95 6.84 7.14
CA CYS A 113 -5.17 8.07 6.95
C CYS A 113 -5.80 9.10 5.99
N LEU A 114 -6.75 8.70 5.12
CA LEU A 114 -7.54 9.64 4.29
C LEU A 114 -8.32 10.64 5.14
N LYS A 115 -8.79 10.22 6.32
CA LYS A 115 -9.50 11.11 7.26
C LYS A 115 -8.59 12.18 7.85
N LEU A 116 -7.27 12.01 7.75
CA LEU A 116 -6.25 12.89 8.31
C LEU A 116 -5.52 13.72 7.23
N GLY A 117 -5.87 13.56 5.96
CA GLY A 117 -5.30 14.31 4.84
C GLY A 117 -3.86 13.92 4.45
N TYR A 118 -3.41 12.71 4.81
CA TYR A 118 -2.08 12.22 4.43
C TYR A 118 -2.08 11.54 3.06
N ASP A 119 -0.92 11.59 2.39
CA ASP A 119 -0.69 10.93 1.11
C ASP A 119 -0.76 9.40 1.22
N LYS A 120 -1.34 8.78 0.19
CA LYS A 120 -1.41 7.33 0.01
C LYS A 120 -0.78 6.92 -1.30
N GLU A 121 0.08 5.92 -1.23
CA GLU A 121 0.72 5.32 -2.39
C GLU A 121 0.44 3.82 -2.40
N PHE A 122 0.44 3.23 -3.60
CA PHE A 122 0.35 1.79 -3.78
C PHE A 122 1.45 1.30 -4.70
N LEU A 123 2.40 0.53 -4.15
CA LEU A 123 3.52 -0.03 -4.90
C LEU A 123 3.15 -1.44 -5.34
N SER A 124 2.88 -1.61 -6.62
CA SER A 124 2.50 -2.90 -7.18
C SER A 124 2.78 -2.93 -8.68
N PRO A 125 3.33 -4.03 -9.23
CA PRO A 125 3.49 -4.19 -10.69
C PRO A 125 2.15 -4.39 -11.41
N VAL A 126 1.07 -4.65 -10.67
CA VAL A 126 -0.27 -4.87 -11.20
C VAL A 126 -1.31 -4.02 -10.48
N PRO A 127 -2.34 -3.53 -11.18
CA PRO A 127 -3.46 -2.84 -10.53
C PRO A 127 -4.24 -3.81 -9.64
N VAL A 128 -4.74 -3.29 -8.51
CA VAL A 128 -5.54 -4.05 -7.54
C VAL A 128 -6.76 -3.20 -7.18
N GLU A 129 -7.95 -3.77 -7.36
CA GLU A 129 -9.21 -3.09 -7.05
C GLU A 129 -9.25 -2.69 -5.55
N GLY A 130 -9.71 -1.46 -5.27
CA GLY A 130 -9.79 -0.92 -3.91
C GLY A 130 -8.54 -0.19 -3.41
N PHE A 131 -7.47 -0.14 -4.20
CA PHE A 131 -6.27 0.67 -3.93
C PHE A 131 -6.20 1.88 -4.87
N PRO A 132 -5.39 2.91 -4.54
CA PRO A 132 -5.03 3.98 -5.46
C PRO A 132 -4.38 3.45 -6.76
N GLU A 133 -4.21 4.34 -7.74
CA GLU A 133 -3.43 4.03 -8.94
C GLU A 133 -2.04 3.48 -8.55
N ASN A 134 -1.66 2.34 -9.14
CA ASN A 134 -0.46 1.63 -8.73
C ASN A 134 0.79 2.22 -9.38
N ILE A 135 1.82 2.38 -8.56
CA ILE A 135 3.19 2.61 -9.00
C ILE A 135 3.79 1.25 -9.36
N ASP A 136 3.95 1.00 -10.65
CA ASP A 136 4.61 -0.21 -11.18
C ASP A 136 6.12 -0.08 -10.95
N TYR A 137 6.56 -0.43 -9.74
CA TYR A 137 7.97 -0.33 -9.34
C TYR A 137 8.89 -1.20 -10.19
N MET A 138 8.41 -2.31 -10.77
CA MET A 138 9.23 -3.14 -11.64
C MET A 138 9.57 -2.39 -12.92
N LYS A 139 8.55 -1.79 -13.55
CA LYS A 139 8.71 -0.98 -14.75
C LYS A 139 9.46 0.32 -14.48
N GLU A 140 9.07 1.07 -13.45
CA GLU A 140 9.66 2.38 -13.14
C GLU A 140 11.13 2.29 -12.75
N TRP A 141 11.54 1.21 -12.09
CA TRP A 141 12.93 1.03 -11.66
C TRP A 141 13.79 0.30 -12.69
N GLY A 142 13.20 -0.13 -13.82
CA GLY A 142 13.90 -0.75 -14.94
C GLY A 142 14.24 -2.22 -14.74
N PHE A 143 13.52 -2.93 -13.87
CA PHE A 143 13.64 -4.38 -13.73
C PHE A 143 12.92 -5.09 -14.90
N LYS A 144 13.51 -6.18 -15.39
CA LYS A 144 13.01 -6.99 -16.50
C LYS A 144 12.40 -8.30 -16.00
#